data_AF-A0A8H5LW04-F1
#
_entry.id   AF-A0A8H5LW04-F1
#
_cell.length_a   1.000
_cell.length_b   1.000
_cell.length_c   1.000
_cell.angle_alpha   90.00
_cell.angle_beta   90.00
_cell.angle_gamma   90.00
#
_symmetry.space_group_name_H-M   'P 1'
#
loop_
_entity.id
_entity.type
_entity.pdbx_description
1 polymer ?
#
loop_
_entity_poly.entity_id
_entity_poly.type
_entity_poly.pdbx_seq_one_letter_code
_entity_poly.pdbx_strand_id
1 'polypeptide(L)'
;MARWSLSLMVWTSVVITHIPRISCSFFSDNVFKSFPHIRVILASRPESHIRDSFRGLDSSEEVLSHIHPFHLDISSQETREDIRFYIEKKLSLIKERGFRDLCVQRGAAAELAKRASGLFIWAVVILNFLREYACTRLETILETDPPVNALSALTTLYQTALNSIAGSGGDIRRDLRILLGFIKFTRYDPSLLKGVDWTFLLQSLLESYNTGANWSSKLPVLRDKLSSLLVYDKSQHFQLIHKSLDDFLTDCSRCGDDWFLDKHEIYKNLASTCSKLLMSYLRSACMSNSVSSEKTVTQYGSKYWGYYYSIALQTGSQDNNVDIEAEVSHLLQWYCLRWVFYAVTRSDDGSREDVVINLSGGLIHLSENLDKTRNDPFAQLIHEAHRLSSALFTIPNCHSAQKENTILYFFHFLCAAYRKDMKILHQCYMPVFVQMAEGSRNYGDIIKAIKALDDYPPLLSEEDTPAEDIQIIGVPEVIEDKMMADVNWDLKKSLDDYILGR
;
A
#
# COMPACT_ATOMS: atom_id res chain seq x y z
N MET A 1 33.83 -33.10 45.91
CA MET A 1 33.33 -31.74 45.62
C MET A 1 34.25 -31.08 44.60
N ALA A 2 33.81 -30.96 43.35
CA ALA A 2 34.14 -29.85 42.45
C ALA A 2 33.18 -29.98 41.26
N ARG A 3 32.26 -29.02 41.16
CA ARG A 3 31.16 -28.95 40.21
C ARG A 3 31.68 -28.74 38.80
N TRP A 4 31.18 -29.53 37.84
CA TRP A 4 31.22 -29.18 36.43
C TRP A 4 30.16 -28.10 36.18
N SER A 5 30.62 -26.90 35.82
CA SER A 5 29.76 -25.81 35.35
C SER A 5 29.36 -26.13 33.90
N LEU A 6 28.08 -26.46 33.71
CA LEU A 6 27.40 -26.36 32.42
C LEU A 6 27.29 -24.87 32.08
N SER A 7 28.14 -24.40 31.19
CA SER A 7 27.91 -23.12 30.52
C SER A 7 26.97 -23.37 29.35
N LEU A 8 25.71 -22.96 29.51
CA LEU A 8 24.72 -22.89 28.43
C LEU A 8 25.27 -21.95 27.34
N MET A 9 25.80 -22.50 26.25
CA MET A 9 25.94 -21.75 25.00
C MET A 9 24.55 -21.59 24.40
N VAL A 10 23.97 -20.41 24.55
CA VAL A 10 22.76 -20.00 23.84
C VAL A 10 23.14 -19.79 22.38
N TRP A 11 22.67 -20.67 21.51
CA TRP A 11 22.82 -20.55 20.06
C TRP A 11 21.74 -19.59 19.55
N THR A 12 22.12 -18.39 19.11
CA THR A 12 21.22 -17.48 18.40
C THR A 12 21.37 -17.71 16.90
N SER A 13 20.44 -18.47 16.33
CA SER A 13 20.28 -18.58 14.88
C SER A 13 19.41 -17.43 14.38
N VAL A 14 19.95 -16.62 13.46
CA VAL A 14 19.18 -15.58 12.75
C VAL A 14 18.87 -16.11 11.35
N VAL A 15 17.58 -16.18 11.01
CA VAL A 15 17.11 -16.54 9.66
C VAL A 15 16.71 -15.24 8.97
N ILE A 16 17.38 -14.92 7.86
CA ILE A 16 17.07 -13.72 7.06
C ILE A 16 16.36 -14.18 5.80
N THR A 17 15.09 -13.78 5.67
CA THR A 17 14.28 -14.01 4.46
C THR A 17 14.20 -12.70 3.67
N HIS A 18 14.74 -12.72 2.44
CA HIS A 18 14.99 -11.59 1.53
C HIS A 18 16.29 -10.81 1.82
N ILE A 19 17.24 -10.94 0.89
CA ILE A 19 18.54 -10.27 0.93
C ILE A 19 18.56 -9.27 -0.25
N PRO A 20 18.43 -7.96 -0.01
CA PRO A 20 18.63 -6.96 -1.07
C PRO A 20 20.10 -6.98 -1.53
N ARG A 21 20.38 -6.51 -2.75
CA ARG A 21 21.75 -6.49 -3.33
C ARG A 21 22.82 -5.91 -2.39
N ILE A 22 22.48 -4.84 -1.67
CA ILE A 22 23.38 -4.17 -0.69
C ILE A 22 23.71 -5.09 0.50
N SER A 23 22.85 -6.04 0.82
CA SER A 23 23.04 -6.96 1.93
C SER A 23 23.86 -8.19 1.56
N CYS A 24 24.01 -8.55 0.27
CA CYS A 24 24.84 -9.69 -0.11
C CYS A 24 26.33 -9.41 0.11
N SER A 25 26.80 -8.20 -0.20
CA SER A 25 28.20 -7.81 0.04
C SER A 25 28.55 -7.79 1.52
N PHE A 26 27.60 -7.42 2.38
CA PHE A 26 27.77 -7.50 3.83
C PHE A 26 28.09 -8.91 4.31
N PHE A 27 27.50 -9.94 3.70
CA PHE A 27 27.79 -11.34 4.06
C PHE A 27 29.06 -11.88 3.40
N SER A 28 29.47 -11.38 2.24
CA SER A 28 30.72 -11.79 1.61
C SER A 28 31.95 -11.31 2.36
N ASP A 29 31.89 -10.15 3.03
CA ASP A 29 33.07 -9.48 3.58
C ASP A 29 33.52 -10.03 4.96
N ASN A 30 33.05 -11.21 5.36
CA ASN A 30 33.36 -11.88 6.63
C ASN A 30 33.19 -10.98 7.88
N VAL A 31 32.15 -10.14 7.90
CA VAL A 31 31.86 -9.21 9.02
C VAL A 31 31.69 -9.95 10.36
N PHE A 32 31.31 -11.23 10.31
CA PHE A 32 31.15 -12.09 11.49
C PHE A 32 32.46 -12.72 11.99
N LYS A 33 33.61 -12.43 11.40
CA LYS A 33 34.92 -12.93 11.87
C LYS A 33 35.17 -12.59 13.35
N SER A 34 34.73 -11.41 13.80
CA SER A 34 34.83 -10.98 15.20
C SER A 34 33.80 -11.64 16.13
N PHE A 35 32.88 -12.43 15.59
CA PHE A 35 31.79 -13.11 16.31
C PHE A 35 31.79 -14.63 16.03
N PRO A 36 32.83 -15.37 16.46
CA PRO A 36 33.03 -16.79 16.10
C PRO A 36 31.95 -17.74 16.64
N HIS A 37 31.08 -17.27 17.53
CA HIS A 37 29.96 -18.02 18.09
C HIS A 37 28.65 -17.86 17.30
N ILE A 38 28.61 -16.95 16.33
CA ILE A 38 27.42 -16.72 15.50
C ILE A 38 27.53 -17.54 14.23
N ARG A 39 26.47 -18.28 13.91
CA ARG A 39 26.29 -18.95 12.62
C ARG A 39 25.04 -18.39 11.97
N VAL A 40 25.15 -17.94 10.73
CA VAL A 40 24.02 -17.40 9.97
C VAL A 40 23.64 -18.42 8.90
N ILE A 41 22.35 -18.77 8.84
CA ILE A 41 21.80 -19.61 7.77
C ILE A 41 21.00 -18.70 6.85
N LEU A 42 21.44 -18.60 5.61
CA LEU A 42 20.80 -17.80 4.58
C LEU A 42 20.05 -18.73 3.62
N ALA A 43 18.74 -18.53 3.49
CA ALA A 43 17.91 -19.21 2.51
C ALA A 43 17.52 -18.20 1.42
N SER A 44 17.88 -18.51 0.17
CA SER A 44 17.59 -17.65 -0.97
C SER A 44 17.29 -18.47 -2.22
N ARG A 45 16.62 -17.84 -3.20
CA ARG A 45 16.56 -18.37 -4.56
C ARG A 45 17.91 -18.18 -5.24
N PRO A 46 18.31 -19.04 -6.19
CA PRO A 46 19.59 -18.91 -6.89
C PRO A 46 19.55 -17.81 -7.98
N GLU A 47 19.08 -16.62 -7.61
CA GLU A 47 19.00 -15.47 -8.51
C GLU A 47 20.41 -15.03 -8.92
N SER A 48 20.55 -14.55 -10.16
CA SER A 48 21.86 -14.21 -10.74
C SER A 48 22.65 -13.29 -9.83
N HIS A 49 22.04 -12.21 -9.34
CA HIS A 49 22.71 -11.24 -8.47
C HIS A 49 23.18 -11.83 -7.12
N ILE A 50 22.45 -12.80 -6.56
CA ILE A 50 22.84 -13.49 -5.32
C ILE A 50 24.02 -14.40 -5.63
N ARG A 51 23.90 -15.21 -6.68
CA ARG A 51 25.01 -16.04 -7.16
C ARG A 51 26.26 -15.19 -7.41
N ASP A 52 26.13 -14.08 -8.12
CA ASP A 52 27.22 -13.18 -8.49
C ASP A 52 27.91 -12.59 -7.26
N SER A 53 27.13 -12.19 -6.25
CA SER A 53 27.68 -11.67 -4.98
C SER A 53 28.49 -12.72 -4.22
N PHE A 54 28.20 -13.99 -4.46
CA PHE A 54 28.95 -15.12 -3.91
C PHE A 54 29.85 -15.80 -4.97
N ARG A 55 30.02 -15.27 -6.19
CA ARG A 55 30.74 -15.95 -7.30
C ARG A 55 32.27 -15.89 -7.21
N GLY A 56 32.85 -15.20 -6.24
CA GLY A 56 34.29 -15.25 -5.95
C GLY A 56 34.83 -16.65 -5.55
N LEU A 57 33.99 -17.69 -5.69
CA LEU A 57 34.23 -19.07 -5.26
C LEU A 57 35.09 -19.91 -6.22
N ASP A 58 35.27 -19.50 -7.48
CA ASP A 58 35.85 -20.40 -8.51
C ASP A 58 37.22 -19.98 -9.09
N SER A 59 37.82 -18.82 -8.75
CA SER A 59 39.05 -18.39 -9.47
C SER A 59 40.07 -17.47 -8.78
N SER A 60 40.00 -17.20 -7.47
CA SER A 60 41.07 -16.47 -6.77
C SER A 60 41.22 -16.88 -5.29
N GLU A 61 42.47 -17.00 -4.84
CA GLU A 61 42.97 -17.64 -3.59
C GLU A 61 42.40 -17.17 -2.24
N GLU A 62 41.52 -16.18 -2.17
CA GLU A 62 40.77 -15.87 -0.96
C GLU A 62 39.36 -16.47 -1.02
N VAL A 63 39.32 -17.81 -0.94
CA VAL A 63 38.08 -18.55 -0.72
C VAL A 63 37.42 -17.98 0.54
N LEU A 64 36.17 -17.55 0.43
CA LEU A 64 35.30 -17.20 1.56
C LEU A 64 35.03 -18.46 2.39
N SER A 65 36.04 -18.98 3.10
CA SER A 65 36.04 -20.26 3.83
C SER A 65 34.97 -20.38 4.91
N HIS A 66 34.30 -19.27 5.21
CA HIS A 66 33.21 -19.15 6.16
C HIS A 66 31.81 -19.30 5.53
N ILE A 67 31.70 -19.40 4.19
CA ILE A 67 30.43 -19.58 3.48
C ILE A 67 30.36 -21.01 2.90
N HIS A 68 29.31 -21.74 3.27
CA HIS A 68 29.07 -23.10 2.81
C HIS A 68 27.76 -23.17 2.01
N PRO A 69 27.82 -23.13 0.66
CA PRO A 69 26.62 -23.18 -0.16
C PRO A 69 25.98 -24.58 -0.10
N PHE A 70 24.67 -24.61 0.11
CA PHE A 70 23.86 -25.83 0.05
C PHE A 70 22.73 -25.64 -0.95
N HIS A 71 22.80 -26.34 -2.08
CA HIS A 71 21.81 -26.26 -3.14
C HIS A 71 20.74 -27.35 -2.96
N LEU A 72 19.47 -26.95 -2.95
CA LEU A 72 18.36 -27.90 -2.95
C LEU A 72 18.20 -28.53 -4.33
N ASP A 73 18.39 -29.85 -4.42
CA ASP A 73 18.17 -30.61 -5.64
C ASP A 73 16.70 -31.04 -5.78
N ILE A 74 15.92 -30.20 -6.47
CA ILE A 74 14.52 -30.47 -6.78
C ILE A 74 14.33 -31.63 -7.78
N SER A 75 15.40 -32.10 -8.43
CA SER A 75 15.34 -33.18 -9.41
C SER A 75 15.59 -34.56 -8.82
N SER A 76 16.10 -34.60 -7.58
CA SER A 76 16.44 -35.84 -6.86
C SER A 76 15.26 -36.79 -6.71
N GLN A 77 15.55 -38.09 -6.72
CA GLN A 77 14.55 -39.14 -6.49
C GLN A 77 13.96 -39.04 -5.08
N GLU A 78 14.80 -38.75 -4.07
CA GLU A 78 14.39 -38.54 -2.68
C GLU A 78 13.34 -37.43 -2.56
N THR A 79 13.58 -36.25 -3.16
CA THR A 79 12.59 -35.15 -3.15
C THR A 79 11.26 -35.57 -3.76
N ARG A 80 11.27 -36.35 -4.85
CA ARG A 80 10.04 -36.83 -5.49
C ARG A 80 9.28 -37.81 -4.61
N GLU A 81 9.99 -38.71 -3.95
CA GLU A 81 9.41 -39.69 -3.02
C GLU A 81 8.82 -39.00 -1.79
N ASP A 82 9.50 -38.00 -1.23
CA ASP A 82 9.00 -37.22 -0.10
C ASP A 82 7.74 -36.42 -0.46
N ILE A 83 7.72 -35.77 -1.63
CA ILE A 83 6.53 -35.06 -2.13
C ILE A 83 5.38 -36.04 -2.31
N ARG A 84 5.63 -37.21 -2.91
CA ARG A 84 4.62 -38.24 -3.08
C ARG A 84 4.07 -38.71 -1.74
N PHE A 85 4.93 -39.06 -0.79
CA PHE A 85 4.54 -39.48 0.54
C PHE A 85 3.70 -38.40 1.25
N TYR A 86 4.12 -37.14 1.17
CA TYR A 86 3.37 -36.01 1.71
C TYR A 86 1.96 -35.91 1.09
N ILE A 87 1.86 -35.99 -0.23
CA ILE A 87 0.58 -35.95 -0.96
C ILE A 87 -0.30 -37.14 -0.56
N GLU A 88 0.22 -38.37 -0.56
CA GLU A 88 -0.53 -39.57 -0.16
C GLU A 88 -1.14 -39.42 1.23
N LYS A 89 -0.33 -38.96 2.20
CA LYS A 89 -0.79 -38.72 3.56
C LYS A 89 -1.89 -37.67 3.62
N LYS A 90 -1.75 -36.56 2.89
CA LYS A 90 -2.73 -35.46 2.93
C LYS A 90 -4.03 -35.77 2.19
N LEU A 91 -3.96 -36.45 1.04
CA LEU A 91 -5.14 -36.93 0.33
C LEU A 91 -5.98 -37.88 1.20
N SER A 92 -5.32 -38.73 2.02
CA SER A 92 -6.02 -39.67 2.91
C SER A 92 -6.89 -39.01 3.98
N LEU A 93 -6.67 -37.72 4.25
CA LEU A 93 -7.42 -36.93 5.24
C LEU A 93 -8.68 -36.30 4.66
N ILE A 94 -8.84 -36.25 3.35
CA ILE A 94 -10.03 -35.67 2.69
C ILE A 94 -11.19 -36.67 2.82
N LYS A 95 -12.32 -36.19 3.38
CA LYS A 95 -13.49 -37.02 3.73
C LYS A 95 -14.65 -36.93 2.73
N GLU A 96 -14.42 -36.37 1.55
CA GLU A 96 -15.44 -36.26 0.51
C GLU A 96 -15.82 -37.65 -0.03
N ARG A 97 -17.13 -37.87 -0.24
CA ARG A 97 -17.67 -39.15 -0.71
C ARG A 97 -17.15 -39.45 -2.13
N GLY A 98 -16.64 -40.66 -2.35
CA GLY A 98 -16.10 -41.09 -3.65
C GLY A 98 -14.67 -40.60 -3.95
N PHE A 99 -14.13 -39.67 -3.15
CA PHE A 99 -12.81 -39.11 -3.40
C PHE A 99 -11.67 -40.13 -3.29
N ARG A 100 -11.77 -41.06 -2.33
CA ARG A 100 -10.76 -42.12 -2.16
C ARG A 100 -10.72 -43.06 -3.36
N ASP A 101 -11.89 -43.45 -3.87
CA ASP A 101 -12.00 -44.34 -5.02
C ASP A 101 -11.45 -43.66 -6.28
N LEU A 102 -11.78 -42.37 -6.47
CA LEU A 102 -11.21 -41.55 -7.54
C LEU A 102 -9.68 -41.44 -7.43
N CYS A 103 -9.13 -41.21 -6.23
CA CYS A 103 -7.69 -41.16 -6.02
C CYS A 103 -6.99 -42.46 -6.43
N VAL A 104 -7.58 -43.61 -6.11
CA VAL A 104 -7.05 -44.93 -6.51
C VAL A 104 -7.16 -45.10 -8.01
N GLN A 105 -8.33 -44.84 -8.61
CA GLN A 105 -8.57 -44.98 -10.05
C GLN A 105 -7.61 -44.14 -10.89
N ARG A 106 -7.33 -42.91 -10.46
CA ARG A 106 -6.50 -41.95 -11.19
C ARG A 106 -5.01 -42.02 -10.81
N GLY A 107 -4.62 -42.87 -9.87
CA GLY A 107 -3.26 -42.88 -9.33
C GLY A 107 -2.84 -41.50 -8.78
N ALA A 108 -3.77 -40.79 -8.15
CA ALA A 108 -3.71 -39.35 -7.95
C ALA A 108 -2.42 -38.88 -7.27
N ALA A 109 -1.95 -39.59 -6.24
CA ALA A 109 -0.76 -39.16 -5.52
C ALA A 109 0.52 -39.23 -6.38
N ALA A 110 0.67 -40.28 -7.19
CA ALA A 110 1.82 -40.41 -8.09
C ALA A 110 1.76 -39.35 -9.20
N GLU A 111 0.57 -39.11 -9.76
CA GLU A 111 0.40 -38.14 -10.84
C GLU A 111 0.57 -36.69 -10.35
N LEU A 112 0.03 -36.35 -9.18
CA LEU A 112 0.25 -35.05 -8.55
C LEU A 112 1.73 -34.85 -8.16
N ALA A 113 2.40 -35.87 -7.62
CA ALA A 113 3.82 -35.78 -7.30
C ALA A 113 4.70 -35.55 -8.55
N LYS A 114 4.36 -36.22 -9.66
CA LYS A 114 5.01 -35.98 -10.96
C LYS A 114 4.81 -34.53 -11.41
N ARG A 115 3.58 -34.02 -11.34
CA ARG A 115 3.25 -32.64 -11.74
C ARG A 115 3.90 -31.59 -10.85
N ALA A 116 4.16 -31.89 -9.58
CA ALA A 116 4.87 -30.99 -8.68
C ALA A 116 6.28 -30.63 -9.17
N SER A 117 6.89 -31.42 -10.07
CA SER A 117 8.22 -31.13 -10.64
C SER A 117 9.28 -30.80 -9.58
N GLY A 118 9.24 -31.51 -8.45
CA GLY A 118 10.16 -31.30 -7.32
C GLY A 118 9.81 -30.14 -6.38
N LEU A 119 8.67 -29.48 -6.57
CA LEU A 119 8.29 -28.31 -5.78
C LEU A 119 7.32 -28.67 -4.64
N PHE A 120 7.80 -28.61 -3.40
CA PHE A 120 6.93 -28.78 -2.23
C PHE A 120 5.81 -27.74 -2.15
N ILE A 121 6.07 -26.48 -2.53
CA ILE A 121 5.04 -25.44 -2.54
C ILE A 121 3.88 -25.79 -3.49
N TRP A 122 4.18 -26.47 -4.61
CA TRP A 122 3.15 -26.96 -5.53
C TRP A 122 2.23 -27.96 -4.83
N ALA A 123 2.81 -28.92 -4.10
CA ALA A 123 2.06 -29.91 -3.31
C ALA A 123 1.20 -29.25 -2.22
N VAL A 124 1.73 -28.25 -1.51
CA VAL A 124 0.99 -27.51 -0.48
C VAL A 124 -0.22 -26.79 -1.07
N VAL A 125 -0.01 -26.04 -2.16
CA VAL A 125 -1.07 -25.27 -2.82
C VAL A 125 -2.15 -26.20 -3.37
N ILE A 126 -1.80 -27.27 -4.08
CA ILE A 126 -2.80 -28.17 -4.64
C ILE A 126 -3.62 -28.87 -3.54
N LEU A 127 -2.99 -29.32 -2.46
CA LEU A 127 -3.70 -29.99 -1.38
C LEU A 127 -4.64 -29.04 -0.63
N ASN A 128 -4.27 -27.77 -0.49
CA ASN A 128 -5.17 -26.75 0.04
C ASN A 128 -6.33 -26.47 -0.92
N PHE A 129 -6.06 -26.44 -2.23
CA PHE A 129 -7.07 -26.26 -3.27
C PHE A 129 -8.08 -27.43 -3.30
N LEU A 130 -7.64 -28.66 -3.02
CA LEU A 130 -8.51 -29.83 -2.95
C LEU A 130 -9.37 -29.92 -1.67
N ARG A 131 -9.23 -29.01 -0.69
CA ARG A 131 -10.01 -29.09 0.57
C ARG A 131 -11.51 -28.98 0.37
N GLU A 132 -11.93 -28.25 -0.66
CA GLU A 132 -13.32 -28.06 -1.05
C GLU A 132 -13.50 -28.51 -2.49
N TYR A 133 -14.55 -29.24 -2.81
CA TYR A 133 -14.82 -29.77 -4.17
C TYR A 133 -13.69 -30.68 -4.67
N ALA A 134 -13.23 -31.59 -3.82
CA ALA A 134 -12.02 -32.37 -4.01
C ALA A 134 -12.08 -33.24 -5.27
N CYS A 135 -13.21 -33.91 -5.55
CA CYS A 135 -13.34 -34.75 -6.74
C CYS A 135 -13.20 -33.92 -8.02
N THR A 136 -14.05 -32.89 -8.17
CA THR A 136 -14.06 -32.03 -9.35
C THR A 136 -12.71 -31.33 -9.57
N ARG A 137 -12.12 -30.76 -8.50
CA ARG A 137 -10.83 -30.06 -8.61
C ARG A 137 -9.66 -31.00 -8.90
N LEU A 138 -9.70 -32.23 -8.40
CA LEU A 138 -8.71 -33.26 -8.73
C LEU A 138 -8.79 -33.62 -10.20
N GLU A 139 -9.99 -33.83 -10.74
CA GLU A 139 -10.14 -34.12 -12.17
C GLU A 139 -9.62 -32.97 -13.03
N THR A 140 -10.02 -31.74 -12.71
CA THR A 140 -9.58 -30.55 -13.45
C THR A 140 -8.06 -30.43 -13.51
N ILE A 141 -7.34 -30.65 -12.40
CA ILE A 141 -5.87 -30.55 -12.43
C ILE A 141 -5.22 -31.72 -13.18
N LEU A 142 -5.80 -32.92 -13.10
CA LEU A 142 -5.27 -34.10 -13.77
C LEU A 142 -5.53 -34.11 -15.29
N GLU A 143 -6.52 -33.36 -15.75
CA GLU A 143 -6.83 -33.16 -17.18
C GLU A 143 -5.90 -32.14 -17.87
N THR A 144 -5.17 -31.33 -17.10
CA THR A 144 -4.16 -30.42 -17.67
C THR A 144 -2.99 -31.20 -18.27
N ASP A 145 -2.29 -30.61 -19.25
CA ASP A 145 -1.08 -31.22 -19.78
C ASP A 145 0.01 -31.36 -18.69
N PRO A 146 0.82 -32.44 -18.70
CA PRO A 146 1.95 -32.57 -17.79
C PRO A 146 2.93 -31.40 -17.96
N PRO A 147 3.37 -30.75 -16.86
CA PRO A 147 4.29 -29.63 -16.96
C PRO A 147 5.66 -30.08 -17.46
N VAL A 148 6.27 -29.26 -18.32
CA VAL A 148 7.60 -29.51 -18.90
C VAL A 148 8.72 -29.25 -17.88
N ASN A 149 8.50 -28.29 -16.98
CA ASN A 149 9.44 -27.90 -15.93
C ASN A 149 8.73 -27.29 -14.70
N ALA A 150 9.49 -27.03 -13.65
CA ALA A 150 9.02 -26.45 -12.39
C ALA A 150 8.26 -25.12 -12.55
N LEU A 151 8.67 -24.25 -13.47
CA LEU A 151 8.00 -22.97 -13.72
C LEU A 151 6.64 -23.18 -14.39
N SER A 152 6.58 -24.05 -15.39
CA SER A 152 5.32 -24.45 -16.04
C SER A 152 4.37 -25.12 -15.05
N ALA A 153 4.89 -25.96 -14.14
CA ALA A 153 4.09 -26.61 -13.10
C ALA A 153 3.35 -25.62 -12.20
N LEU A 154 4.05 -24.57 -11.73
CA LEU A 154 3.43 -23.51 -10.94
C LEU A 154 2.44 -22.67 -11.75
N THR A 155 2.77 -22.38 -13.01
CA THR A 155 1.91 -21.60 -13.90
C THR A 155 0.58 -22.33 -14.15
N THR A 156 0.63 -23.61 -14.54
CA THR A 156 -0.54 -24.47 -14.72
C THR A 156 -1.34 -24.62 -13.42
N LEU A 157 -0.67 -24.74 -12.26
CA LEU A 157 -1.35 -24.84 -10.97
C LEU A 157 -2.14 -23.58 -10.63
N TYR A 158 -1.51 -22.40 -10.68
CA TYR A 158 -2.17 -21.16 -10.33
C TYR A 158 -3.28 -20.81 -11.31
N GLN A 159 -3.04 -20.98 -12.61
CA GLN A 159 -4.05 -20.74 -13.64
C GLN A 159 -5.26 -21.67 -13.47
N THR A 160 -5.02 -22.97 -13.25
CA THR A 160 -6.11 -23.93 -12.99
C THR A 160 -6.89 -23.59 -11.72
N ALA A 161 -6.20 -23.26 -10.63
CA ALA A 161 -6.84 -22.91 -9.37
C ALA A 161 -7.71 -21.65 -9.50
N LEU A 162 -7.16 -20.59 -10.09
CA LEU A 162 -7.87 -19.33 -10.29
C LEU A 162 -9.05 -19.48 -11.26
N ASN A 163 -8.87 -20.18 -12.38
CA ASN A 163 -9.96 -20.46 -13.34
C ASN A 163 -11.08 -21.28 -12.71
N SER A 164 -10.74 -22.29 -11.89
CA SER A 164 -11.72 -23.09 -11.16
C SER A 164 -12.50 -22.25 -10.13
N ILE A 165 -11.82 -21.33 -9.43
CA ILE A 165 -12.45 -20.44 -8.45
C ILE A 165 -13.38 -19.42 -9.12
N ALA A 166 -12.97 -18.86 -10.27
CA ALA A 166 -13.77 -17.91 -11.04
C ALA A 166 -14.97 -18.55 -11.74
N GLY A 167 -14.83 -19.81 -12.16
CA GLY A 167 -15.80 -20.46 -13.03
C GLY A 167 -15.90 -19.77 -14.39
N SER A 168 -17.07 -19.83 -15.02
CA SER A 168 -17.35 -19.21 -16.32
C SER A 168 -17.81 -17.74 -16.24
N GLY A 169 -17.90 -17.15 -15.04
CA GLY A 169 -18.41 -15.80 -14.84
C GLY A 169 -17.33 -14.71 -14.95
N GLY A 170 -17.42 -13.85 -15.98
CA GLY A 170 -16.49 -12.73 -16.18
C GLY A 170 -16.41 -11.76 -14.99
N ASP A 171 -17.53 -11.46 -14.35
CA ASP A 171 -17.59 -10.55 -13.20
C ASP A 171 -16.82 -11.09 -11.98
N ILE A 172 -16.84 -12.40 -11.77
CA ILE A 172 -16.10 -13.03 -10.65
C ILE A 172 -14.60 -12.93 -10.92
N ARG A 173 -14.17 -13.17 -12.16
CA ARG A 173 -12.75 -13.05 -12.54
C ARG A 173 -12.23 -11.63 -12.32
N ARG A 174 -12.97 -10.62 -12.80
CA ARG A 174 -12.64 -9.21 -12.60
C ARG A 174 -12.49 -8.89 -11.11
N ASP A 175 -13.45 -9.30 -10.29
CA ASP A 175 -13.43 -9.02 -8.86
C ASP A 175 -12.31 -9.76 -8.13
N LEU A 176 -12.00 -11.01 -8.50
CA LEU A 176 -10.84 -11.73 -7.97
C LEU A 176 -9.53 -10.99 -8.30
N ARG A 177 -9.39 -10.47 -9.52
CA ARG A 177 -8.21 -9.71 -9.93
C ARG A 177 -8.06 -8.44 -9.10
N ILE A 178 -9.15 -7.70 -8.88
CA ILE A 178 -9.16 -6.50 -8.03
C ILE A 178 -8.79 -6.87 -6.59
N LEU A 179 -9.41 -7.91 -6.02
CA LEU A 179 -9.13 -8.37 -4.66
C LEU A 179 -7.66 -8.77 -4.49
N LEU A 180 -7.11 -9.57 -5.40
CA LEU A 180 -5.71 -9.99 -5.37
C LEU A 180 -4.76 -8.81 -5.54
N GLY A 181 -5.09 -7.86 -6.41
CA GLY A 181 -4.37 -6.61 -6.57
C GLY A 181 -4.33 -5.80 -5.28
N PHE A 182 -5.49 -5.59 -4.64
CA PHE A 182 -5.57 -4.84 -3.39
C PHE A 182 -4.82 -5.58 -2.27
N ILE A 183 -4.97 -6.90 -2.12
CA ILE A 183 -4.18 -7.68 -1.15
C ILE A 183 -2.68 -7.51 -1.38
N LYS A 184 -2.23 -7.55 -2.63
CA LYS A 184 -0.80 -7.49 -2.99
C LYS A 184 -0.18 -6.11 -2.80
N PHE A 185 -0.89 -5.05 -3.19
CA PHE A 185 -0.34 -3.69 -3.31
C PHE A 185 -0.76 -2.74 -2.19
N THR A 186 -1.76 -3.10 -1.37
CA THR A 186 -2.11 -2.32 -0.19
C THR A 186 -0.98 -2.39 0.84
N ARG A 187 -0.44 -1.24 1.20
CA ARG A 187 0.61 -1.08 2.19
C ARG A 187 0.09 -1.46 3.57
N TYR A 188 0.75 -2.42 4.18
CA TYR A 188 0.48 -2.82 5.56
C TYR A 188 1.22 -1.90 6.54
N ASP A 189 0.49 -1.36 7.51
CA ASP A 189 1.02 -0.44 8.52
C ASP A 189 0.61 -0.87 9.93
N PRO A 190 1.47 -1.62 10.65
CA PRO A 190 1.15 -2.12 11.98
C PRO A 190 0.81 -1.03 13.00
N SER A 191 1.38 0.18 12.86
CA SER A 191 1.14 1.25 13.85
C SER A 191 -0.25 1.83 13.70
N LEU A 192 -0.72 1.97 12.45
CA LEU A 192 -2.06 2.47 12.15
C LEU A 192 -3.16 1.41 12.37
N LEU A 193 -2.85 0.14 12.15
CA LEU A 193 -3.81 -0.96 12.15
C LEU A 193 -3.95 -1.65 13.51
N LYS A 194 -3.31 -1.12 14.55
CA LYS A 194 -3.35 -1.69 15.89
C LYS A 194 -4.80 -1.69 16.41
N GLY A 195 -5.40 -2.87 16.49
CA GLY A 195 -6.78 -3.05 16.95
C GLY A 195 -7.86 -2.90 15.88
N VAL A 196 -7.48 -2.80 14.60
CA VAL A 196 -8.42 -2.79 13.46
C VAL A 196 -8.26 -4.05 12.64
N ASP A 197 -9.39 -4.66 12.28
CA ASP A 197 -9.42 -5.80 11.38
C ASP A 197 -9.02 -5.36 9.97
N TRP A 198 -7.91 -5.90 9.45
CA TRP A 198 -7.46 -5.65 8.07
C TRP A 198 -8.54 -5.98 7.04
N THR A 199 -9.40 -6.96 7.34
CA THR A 199 -10.54 -7.32 6.50
C THR A 199 -11.51 -6.15 6.35
N PHE A 200 -11.73 -5.38 7.41
CA PHE A 200 -12.57 -4.18 7.38
C PHE A 200 -11.96 -3.07 6.54
N LEU A 201 -10.65 -2.84 6.64
CA LEU A 201 -9.95 -1.87 5.78
C LEU A 201 -10.08 -2.29 4.30
N LEU A 202 -9.74 -3.55 4.00
CA LEU A 202 -9.80 -4.07 2.63
C LEU A 202 -11.22 -3.99 2.06
N GLN A 203 -12.23 -4.33 2.85
CA GLN A 203 -13.63 -4.18 2.46
C GLN A 203 -13.96 -2.72 2.14
N SER A 204 -13.59 -1.78 3.00
CA SER A 204 -13.87 -0.34 2.81
C SER A 204 -13.19 0.20 1.55
N LEU A 205 -11.96 -0.22 1.27
CA LEU A 205 -11.25 0.15 0.05
C LEU A 205 -11.95 -0.40 -1.20
N LEU A 206 -12.41 -1.65 -1.15
CA LEU A 206 -13.10 -2.29 -2.28
C LEU A 206 -14.50 -1.70 -2.52
N GLU A 207 -15.24 -1.37 -1.46
CA GLU A 207 -16.54 -0.70 -1.54
C GLU A 207 -16.40 0.70 -2.17
N SER A 208 -15.39 1.47 -1.75
CA SER A 208 -15.14 2.80 -2.31
C SER A 208 -14.60 2.77 -3.75
N TYR A 209 -14.05 1.66 -4.22
CA TYR A 209 -13.69 1.50 -5.63
C TYR A 209 -14.92 1.41 -6.55
N ASN A 210 -16.11 1.11 -5.98
CA ASN A 210 -17.41 1.09 -6.65
C ASN A 210 -17.45 0.23 -7.92
N THR A 211 -17.15 -1.07 -7.78
CA THR A 211 -17.26 -2.04 -8.89
C THR A 211 -18.71 -2.42 -9.24
N GLY A 212 -19.70 -1.88 -8.51
CA GLY A 212 -21.08 -2.38 -8.52
C GLY A 212 -21.28 -3.68 -7.72
N ALA A 213 -20.20 -4.26 -7.18
CA ALA A 213 -20.27 -5.46 -6.34
C ALA A 213 -20.51 -5.11 -4.86
N ASN A 214 -21.33 -5.91 -4.19
CA ASN A 214 -21.49 -5.85 -2.74
C ASN A 214 -20.36 -6.63 -2.05
N TRP A 215 -19.27 -5.93 -1.71
CA TRP A 215 -18.08 -6.54 -1.11
C TRP A 215 -18.32 -7.07 0.31
N SER A 216 -19.26 -6.50 1.07
CA SER A 216 -19.62 -6.99 2.41
C SER A 216 -20.06 -8.47 2.40
N SER A 217 -20.79 -8.89 1.36
CA SER A 217 -21.23 -10.29 1.20
C SER A 217 -20.26 -11.12 0.36
N LYS A 218 -19.56 -10.50 -0.60
CA LYS A 218 -18.69 -11.18 -1.54
C LYS A 218 -17.31 -11.51 -0.96
N LEU A 219 -16.73 -10.62 -0.14
CA LEU A 219 -15.38 -10.78 0.39
C LEU A 219 -15.22 -12.06 1.24
N PRO A 220 -16.12 -12.40 2.18
CA PRO A 220 -16.01 -13.65 2.93
C PRO A 220 -16.01 -14.89 2.02
N VAL A 221 -16.88 -14.92 1.02
CA VAL A 221 -17.00 -16.04 0.06
C VAL A 221 -15.74 -16.19 -0.79
N LEU A 222 -15.21 -15.08 -1.33
CA LEU A 222 -14.00 -15.10 -2.15
C LEU A 222 -12.77 -15.43 -1.31
N ARG A 223 -12.67 -14.92 -0.09
CA ARG A 223 -11.62 -15.26 0.86
C ARG A 223 -11.56 -16.76 1.09
N ASP A 224 -12.70 -17.39 1.37
CA ASP A 224 -12.76 -18.82 1.66
C ASP A 224 -12.33 -19.65 0.43
N LYS A 225 -12.78 -19.26 -0.77
CA LYS A 225 -12.35 -19.88 -2.03
C LYS A 225 -10.85 -19.69 -2.32
N LEU A 226 -10.28 -18.54 -1.95
CA LEU A 226 -8.87 -18.19 -2.12
C LEU A 226 -7.98 -18.72 -0.99
N SER A 227 -8.51 -19.47 -0.03
CA SER A 227 -7.74 -20.00 1.11
C SER A 227 -6.55 -20.89 0.74
N SER A 228 -6.53 -21.43 -0.48
CA SER A 228 -5.40 -22.18 -1.04
C SER A 228 -4.28 -21.31 -1.63
N LEU A 229 -4.58 -20.04 -1.90
CA LEU A 229 -3.71 -19.06 -2.53
C LEU A 229 -3.31 -17.91 -1.58
N LEU A 230 -3.96 -17.82 -0.42
CA LEU A 230 -3.72 -16.78 0.58
C LEU A 230 -3.24 -17.40 1.90
N VAL A 231 -2.45 -16.61 2.63
CA VAL A 231 -2.03 -16.89 4.00
C VAL A 231 -2.47 -15.74 4.88
N TYR A 232 -2.84 -16.07 6.11
CA TYR A 232 -3.17 -15.11 7.14
C TYR A 232 -2.00 -15.05 8.12
N ASP A 233 -1.37 -13.89 8.22
CA ASP A 233 -0.26 -13.73 9.15
C ASP A 233 -0.76 -13.59 10.61
N LYS A 234 0.19 -13.57 11.55
CA LYS A 234 -0.12 -13.40 12.98
C LYS A 234 -0.82 -12.07 13.27
N SER A 235 -0.68 -11.10 12.38
CA SER A 235 -1.27 -9.77 12.48
C SER A 235 -2.59 -9.65 11.74
N GLN A 236 -3.19 -10.78 11.34
CA GLN A 236 -4.50 -10.85 10.70
C GLN A 236 -4.53 -10.12 9.34
N HIS A 237 -3.40 -10.05 8.65
CA HIS A 237 -3.25 -9.47 7.32
C HIS A 237 -3.17 -10.56 6.24
N PHE A 238 -3.87 -10.34 5.12
CA PHE A 238 -3.86 -11.25 3.98
C PHE A 238 -2.59 -11.07 3.16
N GLN A 239 -1.92 -12.17 2.87
CA GLN A 239 -0.78 -12.23 1.95
C GLN A 239 -0.98 -13.34 0.92
N LEU A 240 -0.34 -13.18 -0.24
CA LEU A 240 -0.22 -14.28 -1.18
C LEU A 240 0.57 -15.44 -0.54
N ILE A 241 0.16 -16.67 -0.79
CA ILE A 241 0.72 -17.86 -0.13
C ILE A 241 2.23 -18.02 -0.31
N HIS A 242 2.77 -17.52 -1.43
CA HIS A 242 4.18 -17.63 -1.74
C HIS A 242 4.60 -16.62 -2.80
N LYS A 243 5.89 -16.25 -2.83
CA LYS A 243 6.49 -15.38 -3.85
C LYS A 243 6.25 -15.88 -5.29
N SER A 244 6.13 -17.19 -5.52
CA SER A 244 5.84 -17.69 -6.87
C SER A 244 4.45 -17.33 -7.41
N LEU A 245 3.47 -17.09 -6.53
CA LEU A 245 2.15 -16.59 -6.93
C LEU A 245 2.24 -15.12 -7.30
N ASP A 246 3.01 -14.33 -6.53
CA ASP A 246 3.34 -12.94 -6.86
C ASP A 246 4.03 -12.83 -8.23
N ASP A 247 5.08 -13.63 -8.46
CA ASP A 247 5.79 -13.67 -9.73
C ASP A 247 4.91 -14.17 -10.89
N PHE A 248 3.82 -14.91 -10.60
CA PHE A 248 2.86 -15.34 -11.62
C PHE A 248 1.90 -14.20 -11.97
N LEU A 249 1.30 -13.57 -10.96
CA LEU A 249 0.31 -12.51 -11.11
C LEU A 249 0.90 -11.21 -11.68
N THR A 250 2.21 -10.99 -11.54
CA THR A 250 2.90 -9.78 -12.01
C THR A 250 3.69 -9.97 -13.31
N ASP A 251 3.55 -11.12 -13.98
CA ASP A 251 4.18 -11.43 -15.26
C ASP A 251 3.11 -11.85 -16.28
N CYS A 252 2.77 -10.93 -17.20
CA CYS A 252 1.74 -11.14 -18.20
C CYS A 252 2.06 -12.32 -19.14
N SER A 253 3.35 -12.60 -19.38
CA SER A 253 3.77 -13.74 -20.20
C SER A 253 3.44 -15.09 -19.58
N ARG A 254 3.22 -15.11 -18.26
CA ARG A 254 2.90 -16.31 -17.49
C ARG A 254 1.42 -16.46 -17.21
N CYS A 255 0.77 -15.40 -16.73
CA CYS A 255 -0.62 -15.46 -16.29
C CYS A 255 -1.64 -15.08 -17.38
N GLY A 256 -1.17 -14.49 -18.49
CA GLY A 256 -2.01 -13.91 -19.53
C GLY A 256 -2.80 -12.70 -19.05
N ASP A 257 -3.57 -12.10 -19.96
CA ASP A 257 -4.34 -10.88 -19.66
C ASP A 257 -5.43 -11.08 -18.61
N ASP A 258 -5.91 -12.33 -18.48
CA ASP A 258 -6.98 -12.73 -17.56
C ASP A 258 -6.63 -12.50 -16.08
N TRP A 259 -5.37 -12.73 -15.72
CA TRP A 259 -4.91 -12.76 -14.32
C TRP A 259 -3.78 -11.78 -14.03
N PHE A 260 -3.29 -11.06 -15.05
CA PHE A 260 -2.24 -10.08 -14.90
C PHE A 260 -2.69 -8.92 -14.01
N LEU A 261 -1.87 -8.63 -13.00
CA LEU A 261 -2.00 -7.49 -12.11
C LEU A 261 -1.17 -6.34 -12.65
N ASP A 262 -1.80 -5.49 -13.47
CA ASP A 262 -1.20 -4.26 -13.92
C ASP A 262 -0.95 -3.33 -12.72
N LYS A 263 0.33 -3.05 -12.47
CA LYS A 263 0.76 -2.24 -11.34
C LYS A 263 0.20 -0.82 -11.43
N HIS A 264 0.24 -0.22 -12.61
CA HIS A 264 -0.23 1.14 -12.81
C HIS A 264 -1.74 1.23 -12.55
N GLU A 265 -2.51 0.30 -13.13
CA GLU A 265 -3.97 0.23 -12.92
C GLU A 265 -4.31 0.08 -11.43
N ILE A 266 -3.64 -0.83 -10.72
CA ILE A 266 -3.94 -1.09 -9.31
C ILE A 266 -3.53 0.09 -8.42
N TYR A 267 -2.37 0.71 -8.64
CA TYR A 267 -1.96 1.87 -7.85
C TYR A 267 -2.87 3.08 -8.12
N LYS A 268 -3.29 3.31 -9.37
CA LYS A 268 -4.32 4.31 -9.72
C LYS A 268 -5.61 4.05 -8.95
N ASN A 269 -6.08 2.79 -8.95
CA ASN A 269 -7.31 2.40 -8.24
C ASN A 269 -7.19 2.61 -6.72
N LEU A 270 -6.08 2.21 -6.10
CA LEU A 270 -5.83 2.41 -4.67
C LEU A 270 -5.78 3.90 -4.31
N ALA A 271 -5.12 4.71 -5.13
CA ALA A 271 -5.04 6.15 -4.93
C ALA A 271 -6.41 6.81 -5.00
N SER A 272 -7.18 6.50 -6.04
CA SER A 272 -8.55 6.97 -6.26
C SER A 272 -9.45 6.60 -5.08
N THR A 273 -9.40 5.35 -4.63
CA THR A 273 -10.13 4.85 -3.47
C THR A 273 -9.76 5.61 -2.19
N CYS A 274 -8.47 5.81 -1.92
CA CYS A 274 -8.01 6.58 -0.75
C CYS A 274 -8.53 8.02 -0.79
N SER A 275 -8.47 8.68 -1.95
CA SER A 275 -9.02 10.02 -2.14
C SER A 275 -10.54 10.06 -1.93
N LYS A 276 -11.28 9.11 -2.51
CA LYS A 276 -12.75 9.04 -2.37
C LYS A 276 -13.19 8.85 -0.93
N LEU A 277 -12.53 7.96 -0.20
CA LEU A 277 -12.76 7.78 1.24
C LEU A 277 -12.52 9.06 2.01
N LEU A 278 -11.40 9.74 1.75
CA LEU A 278 -11.07 11.00 2.40
C LEU A 278 -12.07 12.11 2.05
N MET A 279 -12.42 12.29 0.78
CA MET A 279 -13.40 13.30 0.34
C MET A 279 -14.78 13.02 0.92
N SER A 280 -15.21 11.76 0.92
CA SER A 280 -16.47 11.35 1.55
C SER A 280 -16.49 11.73 3.02
N TYR A 281 -15.39 11.44 3.73
CA TYR A 281 -15.24 11.80 5.13
C TYR A 281 -15.24 13.32 5.36
N LEU A 282 -14.48 14.10 4.57
CA LEU A 282 -14.43 15.57 4.69
C LEU A 282 -15.76 16.24 4.31
N ARG A 283 -16.56 15.59 3.46
CA ARG A 283 -17.93 16.01 3.14
C ARG A 283 -18.87 15.71 4.31
N SER A 284 -18.78 14.51 4.89
CA SER A 284 -19.66 14.04 5.97
C SER A 284 -19.25 14.51 7.36
N ALA A 285 -18.05 15.04 7.56
CA ALA A 285 -17.54 15.49 8.87
C ALA A 285 -18.37 16.62 9.51
N CYS A 286 -19.29 17.25 8.77
CA CYS A 286 -20.39 18.06 9.30
C CYS A 286 -21.43 17.25 10.12
N MET A 287 -21.33 15.93 10.18
CA MET A 287 -22.25 15.02 10.88
C MET A 287 -21.49 14.15 11.89
N SER A 288 -21.58 14.52 13.17
CA SER A 288 -21.21 13.84 14.42
C SER A 288 -20.59 12.42 14.43
N ASN A 289 -19.59 12.23 15.31
CA ASN A 289 -19.13 10.98 15.94
C ASN A 289 -19.05 9.71 15.07
N SER A 290 -18.09 9.68 14.13
CA SER A 290 -17.73 8.47 13.38
C SER A 290 -17.23 7.34 14.30
N VAL A 291 -17.54 6.09 13.96
CA VAL A 291 -17.06 4.89 14.67
C VAL A 291 -15.53 4.81 14.56
N SER A 292 -14.85 4.24 15.56
CA SER A 292 -13.37 4.14 15.58
C SER A 292 -12.78 3.47 14.33
N SER A 293 -13.50 2.52 13.72
CA SER A 293 -13.09 1.83 12.50
C SER A 293 -13.13 2.73 11.25
N GLU A 294 -14.13 3.59 11.11
CA GLU A 294 -14.22 4.57 10.01
C GLU A 294 -13.10 5.62 10.10
N LYS A 295 -12.71 5.98 11.34
CA LYS A 295 -11.57 6.87 11.58
C LYS A 295 -10.28 6.24 11.05
N THR A 296 -10.01 4.97 11.32
CA THR A 296 -8.79 4.29 10.84
C THR A 296 -8.74 4.17 9.32
N VAL A 297 -9.87 3.87 8.66
CA VAL A 297 -9.92 3.82 7.19
C VAL A 297 -9.62 5.19 6.58
N THR A 298 -10.17 6.25 7.16
CA THR A 298 -9.88 7.63 6.73
C THR A 298 -8.43 8.00 6.97
N GLN A 299 -7.87 7.66 8.14
CA GLN A 299 -6.46 7.88 8.45
C GLN A 299 -5.55 7.14 7.45
N TYR A 300 -5.90 5.90 7.11
CA TYR A 300 -5.21 5.13 6.07
C TYR A 300 -5.24 5.85 4.72
N GLY A 301 -6.44 6.26 4.28
CA GLY A 301 -6.61 7.03 3.04
C GLY A 301 -5.76 8.30 3.04
N SER A 302 -5.80 9.06 4.14
CA SER A 302 -5.04 10.30 4.30
C SER A 302 -3.53 10.09 4.29
N LYS A 303 -3.03 8.96 4.80
CA LYS A 303 -1.60 8.64 4.87
C LYS A 303 -1.04 8.16 3.53
N TYR A 304 -1.83 7.36 2.79
CA TYR A 304 -1.31 6.61 1.65
C TYR A 304 -1.77 7.09 0.26
N TRP A 305 -2.75 8.00 0.15
CA TRP A 305 -3.18 8.54 -1.15
C TRP A 305 -2.01 9.04 -2.03
N GLY A 306 -1.16 9.92 -1.50
CA GLY A 306 -0.07 10.54 -2.26
C GLY A 306 1.06 9.57 -2.59
N TYR A 307 1.28 8.56 -1.74
CA TYR A 307 2.18 7.45 -2.03
C TYR A 307 1.67 6.62 -3.22
N TYR A 308 0.38 6.30 -3.27
CA TYR A 308 -0.17 5.52 -4.38
C TYR A 308 -0.22 6.32 -5.67
N TYR A 309 -0.59 7.60 -5.63
CA TYR A 309 -0.53 8.45 -6.82
C TYR A 309 0.88 8.62 -7.35
N SER A 310 1.88 8.83 -6.49
CA SER A 310 3.25 9.01 -6.97
C SER A 310 3.76 7.77 -7.72
N ILE A 311 3.44 6.57 -7.24
CA ILE A 311 3.79 5.33 -7.95
C ILE A 311 2.96 5.18 -9.23
N ALA A 312 1.66 5.50 -9.20
CA ALA A 312 0.81 5.44 -10.39
C ALA A 312 1.38 6.35 -11.50
N LEU A 313 1.75 7.58 -11.17
CA LEU A 313 2.36 8.53 -12.11
C LEU A 313 3.69 8.04 -12.71
N GLN A 314 4.52 7.35 -11.91
CA GLN A 314 5.79 6.77 -12.36
C GLN A 314 5.64 5.55 -13.27
N THR A 315 4.56 4.79 -13.08
CA THR A 315 4.35 3.50 -13.76
C THR A 315 3.48 3.62 -15.01
N GLY A 316 2.79 4.74 -15.19
CA GLY A 316 1.89 5.01 -16.32
C GLY A 316 2.53 5.76 -17.48
N SER A 317 1.88 5.73 -18.65
CA SER A 317 2.13 6.70 -19.72
C SER A 317 1.48 8.05 -19.38
N GLN A 318 1.92 9.12 -20.04
CA GLN A 318 1.42 10.47 -19.80
C GLN A 318 -0.11 10.58 -20.08
N ASP A 319 -0.62 9.90 -21.12
CA ASP A 319 -2.05 9.89 -21.44
C ASP A 319 -2.92 9.19 -20.36
N ASN A 320 -2.37 8.19 -19.67
CA ASN A 320 -3.08 7.45 -18.62
C ASN A 320 -3.21 8.23 -17.30
N ASN A 321 -2.41 9.30 -17.16
CA ASN A 321 -2.32 10.10 -15.94
C ASN A 321 -3.36 11.23 -15.87
N VAL A 322 -4.07 11.55 -16.97
CA VAL A 322 -5.04 12.67 -17.00
C VAL A 322 -6.13 12.52 -15.93
N ASP A 323 -6.72 11.32 -15.80
CA ASP A 323 -7.75 11.07 -14.77
C ASP A 323 -7.18 11.20 -13.36
N ILE A 324 -5.93 10.77 -13.15
CA ILE A 324 -5.25 10.86 -11.86
C ILE A 324 -5.08 12.33 -11.47
N GLU A 325 -4.61 13.15 -12.39
CA GLU A 325 -4.40 14.57 -12.16
C GLU A 325 -5.71 15.30 -11.88
N ALA A 326 -6.78 14.93 -12.59
CA ALA A 326 -8.12 15.46 -12.33
C ALA A 326 -8.62 15.10 -10.92
N GLU A 327 -8.48 13.84 -10.48
CA GLU A 327 -8.92 13.41 -9.15
C GLU A 327 -8.11 14.09 -8.02
N VAL A 328 -6.78 14.20 -8.18
CA VAL A 328 -5.93 14.91 -7.22
C VAL A 328 -6.23 16.40 -7.21
N SER A 329 -6.44 17.00 -8.37
CA SER A 329 -6.83 18.41 -8.48
C SER A 329 -8.15 18.64 -7.74
N HIS A 330 -9.15 17.79 -7.98
CA HIS A 330 -10.44 17.90 -7.32
C HIS A 330 -10.31 17.79 -5.79
N LEU A 331 -9.54 16.82 -5.29
CA LEU A 331 -9.25 16.71 -3.85
C LEU A 331 -8.61 17.99 -3.29
N LEU A 332 -7.60 18.55 -3.96
CA LEU A 332 -6.85 19.69 -3.45
C LEU A 332 -7.55 21.03 -3.66
N GLN A 333 -8.37 21.20 -4.69
CA GLN A 333 -9.09 22.44 -4.97
C GLN A 333 -10.33 22.59 -4.08
N TRP A 334 -11.00 21.48 -3.78
CA TRP A 334 -12.29 21.52 -3.07
C TRP A 334 -12.18 21.15 -1.59
N TYR A 335 -11.23 20.27 -1.23
CA TYR A 335 -11.21 19.67 0.11
C TYR A 335 -9.99 20.04 0.96
N CYS A 336 -8.94 20.66 0.41
CA CYS A 336 -7.71 20.96 1.17
C CYS A 336 -7.98 21.88 2.37
N LEU A 337 -8.78 22.94 2.23
CA LEU A 337 -9.11 23.82 3.37
C LEU A 337 -9.86 23.07 4.48
N ARG A 338 -10.85 22.23 4.12
CA ARG A 338 -11.55 21.39 5.10
C ARG A 338 -10.64 20.35 5.73
N TRP A 339 -9.69 19.81 4.99
CA TRP A 339 -8.71 18.86 5.49
C TRP A 339 -7.78 19.52 6.51
N VAL A 340 -7.27 20.72 6.21
CA VAL A 340 -6.48 21.51 7.16
C VAL A 340 -7.29 21.82 8.42
N PHE A 341 -8.56 22.24 8.26
CA PHE A 341 -9.43 22.49 9.41
C PHE A 341 -9.69 21.23 10.24
N TYR A 342 -9.95 20.09 9.59
CA TYR A 342 -10.14 18.81 10.26
C TYR A 342 -8.93 18.44 11.13
N ALA A 343 -7.71 18.61 10.60
CA ALA A 343 -6.49 18.31 11.33
C ALA A 343 -6.36 19.11 12.64
N VAL A 344 -6.88 20.34 12.66
CA VAL A 344 -6.77 21.24 13.82
C VAL A 344 -7.93 21.10 14.81
N THR A 345 -9.10 20.63 14.38
CA THR A 345 -10.35 20.72 15.17
C THR A 345 -10.71 19.53 16.07
N ARG A 346 -10.24 18.30 15.81
CA ARG A 346 -10.74 17.06 16.49
C ARG A 346 -9.72 16.32 17.36
N SER A 347 -8.77 17.04 17.91
CA SER A 347 -7.50 16.51 18.39
C SER A 347 -7.32 16.60 19.90
N ASP A 348 -8.27 15.98 20.61
CA ASP A 348 -8.15 15.71 22.05
C ASP A 348 -7.41 14.38 22.34
N ASP A 349 -7.04 13.58 21.32
CA ASP A 349 -6.45 12.23 21.49
C ASP A 349 -5.01 12.05 20.94
N GLY A 350 -4.29 13.13 20.64
CA GLY A 350 -2.92 13.05 20.11
C GLY A 350 -2.82 12.80 18.60
N SER A 351 -3.92 12.57 17.89
CA SER A 351 -3.94 12.36 16.41
C SER A 351 -3.78 13.62 15.55
N ARG A 352 -3.40 14.75 16.18
CA ARG A 352 -3.24 16.10 15.58
C ARG A 352 -2.08 16.13 14.58
N GLU A 353 -0.95 15.53 14.97
CA GLU A 353 0.27 15.45 14.18
C GLU A 353 0.06 14.57 12.94
N ASP A 354 -0.58 13.41 13.10
CA ASP A 354 -0.74 12.42 12.03
C ASP A 354 -1.43 12.99 10.79
N VAL A 355 -2.47 13.82 10.93
CA VAL A 355 -3.29 14.25 9.78
C VAL A 355 -2.61 15.33 8.92
N VAL A 356 -1.96 16.34 9.54
CA VAL A 356 -1.17 17.35 8.79
C VAL A 356 0.06 16.70 8.15
N ILE A 357 0.67 15.75 8.86
CA ILE A 357 1.80 14.96 8.37
C ILE A 357 1.39 14.07 7.20
N ASN A 358 0.19 13.52 7.24
CA ASN A 358 -0.37 12.71 6.15
C ASN A 358 -0.64 13.55 4.88
N LEU A 359 -1.25 14.74 5.01
CA LEU A 359 -1.42 15.68 3.90
C LEU A 359 -0.05 16.06 3.31
N SER A 360 0.87 16.48 4.16
CA SER A 360 2.18 16.98 3.74
C SER A 360 3.06 15.88 3.15
N GLY A 361 3.08 14.70 3.77
CA GLY A 361 3.78 13.51 3.27
C GLY A 361 3.26 13.08 1.91
N GLY A 362 1.93 13.11 1.69
CA GLY A 362 1.34 12.87 0.39
C GLY A 362 1.77 13.89 -0.67
N LEU A 363 1.76 15.18 -0.32
CA LEU A 363 2.20 16.26 -1.20
C LEU A 363 3.71 16.21 -1.52
N ILE A 364 4.53 15.74 -0.57
CA ILE A 364 5.97 15.50 -0.80
C ILE A 364 6.17 14.37 -1.77
N HIS A 365 5.51 13.24 -1.54
CA HIS A 365 5.57 12.11 -2.47
C HIS A 365 5.14 12.52 -3.88
N LEU A 366 4.16 13.39 -4.04
CA LEU A 366 3.78 13.92 -5.35
C LEU A 366 4.84 14.88 -5.91
N SER A 367 5.21 15.91 -5.15
CA SER A 367 6.15 16.96 -5.55
C SER A 367 7.53 16.41 -5.95
N GLU A 368 8.06 15.42 -5.22
CA GLU A 368 9.36 14.83 -5.52
C GLU A 368 9.37 13.98 -6.81
N ASN A 369 8.20 13.49 -7.21
CA ASN A 369 8.03 12.60 -8.37
C ASN A 369 7.42 13.30 -9.58
N LEU A 370 7.02 14.57 -9.45
CA LEU A 370 6.70 15.41 -10.58
C LEU A 370 7.97 15.84 -11.31
N ASP A 371 7.89 15.94 -12.64
CA ASP A 371 8.95 16.52 -13.44
C ASP A 371 9.16 17.98 -13.01
N LYS A 372 10.37 18.29 -12.54
CA LYS A 372 10.73 19.63 -12.03
C LYS A 372 10.66 20.72 -13.09
N THR A 373 10.63 20.36 -14.37
CA THR A 373 10.51 21.28 -15.49
C THR A 373 9.06 21.54 -15.90
N ARG A 374 8.12 20.77 -15.34
CA ARG A 374 6.68 20.87 -15.59
C ARG A 374 6.13 22.13 -14.93
N ASN A 375 5.44 22.96 -15.73
CA ASN A 375 4.88 24.22 -15.27
C ASN A 375 3.43 24.41 -15.76
N ASP A 376 2.61 23.38 -15.59
CA ASP A 376 1.18 23.43 -15.86
C ASP A 376 0.37 23.68 -14.56
N PRO A 377 -0.95 23.92 -14.66
CA PRO A 377 -1.78 24.21 -13.50
C PRO A 377 -1.77 23.10 -12.44
N PHE A 378 -1.61 21.84 -12.84
CA PHE A 378 -1.54 20.72 -11.91
C PHE A 378 -0.26 20.78 -11.07
N ALA A 379 0.90 20.95 -11.71
CA ALA A 379 2.18 21.09 -11.01
C ALA A 379 2.18 22.31 -10.07
N GLN A 380 1.63 23.44 -10.52
CA GLN A 380 1.49 24.64 -9.70
C GLN A 380 0.60 24.39 -8.47
N LEU A 381 -0.55 23.73 -8.63
CA LEU A 381 -1.44 23.38 -7.52
C LEU A 381 -0.74 22.53 -6.47
N ILE A 382 0.03 21.51 -6.89
CA ILE A 382 0.77 20.64 -5.98
C ILE A 382 1.83 21.43 -5.22
N HIS A 383 2.58 22.29 -5.90
CA HIS A 383 3.61 23.12 -5.27
C HIS A 383 3.02 24.15 -4.29
N GLU A 384 1.92 24.81 -4.64
CA GLU A 384 1.21 25.73 -3.76
C GLU A 384 0.66 25.00 -2.52
N ALA A 385 0.03 23.84 -2.71
CA ALA A 385 -0.49 23.02 -1.61
C ALA A 385 0.61 22.52 -0.68
N HIS A 386 1.75 22.10 -1.24
CA HIS A 386 2.92 21.67 -0.46
C HIS A 386 3.54 22.80 0.36
N ARG A 387 3.61 24.01 -0.20
CA ARG A 387 4.10 25.21 0.51
C ARG A 387 3.19 25.57 1.68
N LEU A 388 1.89 25.58 1.43
CA LEU A 388 0.87 25.81 2.44
C LEU A 388 0.99 24.77 3.57
N SER A 389 1.09 23.48 3.23
CA SER A 389 1.19 22.41 4.22
C SER A 389 2.48 22.51 5.05
N SER A 390 3.60 22.89 4.43
CA SER A 390 4.87 23.15 5.11
C SER A 390 4.78 24.33 6.08
N ALA A 391 4.10 25.40 5.68
CA ALA A 391 3.88 26.59 6.50
C ALA A 391 3.04 26.29 7.76
N LEU A 392 2.13 25.32 7.70
CA LEU A 392 1.35 24.89 8.87
C LEU A 392 2.24 24.29 9.98
N PHE A 393 3.40 23.70 9.64
CA PHE A 393 4.34 23.17 10.64
C PHE A 393 5.19 24.24 11.33
N THR A 394 5.34 25.44 10.75
CA THR A 394 6.16 26.49 11.38
C THR A 394 5.41 27.25 12.45
N ILE A 395 4.09 27.05 12.59
CA ILE A 395 3.24 27.77 13.55
C ILE A 395 3.58 27.33 14.98
N PRO A 396 4.31 28.16 15.76
CA PRO A 396 4.65 27.83 17.14
C PRO A 396 3.37 27.89 17.98
N ASN A 397 3.12 26.88 18.83
CA ASN A 397 1.94 26.80 19.70
C ASN A 397 0.59 26.52 19.01
N CYS A 398 0.53 25.56 18.08
CA CYS A 398 -0.73 24.89 17.74
C CYS A 398 -1.21 23.91 18.86
N HIS A 399 -0.68 24.07 20.07
CA HIS A 399 -1.10 23.35 21.27
C HIS A 399 -2.41 23.97 21.78
N SER A 400 -3.49 23.23 21.54
CA SER A 400 -4.77 23.22 22.28
C SER A 400 -5.77 24.39 22.25
N ALA A 401 -5.58 25.54 21.59
CA ALA A 401 -6.53 26.65 21.85
C ALA A 401 -7.30 27.33 20.70
N GLN A 402 -6.87 27.45 19.44
CA GLN A 402 -7.63 28.32 18.50
C GLN A 402 -7.67 27.77 17.07
N LYS A 403 -8.75 27.03 16.75
CA LYS A 403 -9.13 26.62 15.39
C LYS A 403 -9.14 27.82 14.43
N GLU A 404 -9.64 28.95 14.93
CA GLU A 404 -9.64 30.25 14.27
C GLU A 404 -8.23 30.67 13.82
N ASN A 405 -7.19 30.48 14.63
CA ASN A 405 -5.83 30.90 14.28
C ASN A 405 -5.25 30.15 13.08
N THR A 406 -5.63 28.89 12.87
CA THR A 406 -5.11 28.11 11.72
C THR A 406 -5.83 28.51 10.44
N ILE A 407 -7.15 28.68 10.47
CA ILE A 407 -7.88 29.20 9.31
C ILE A 407 -7.44 30.63 9.00
N LEU A 408 -7.26 31.44 10.03
CA LEU A 408 -6.75 32.80 9.91
C LEU A 408 -5.37 32.82 9.26
N TYR A 409 -4.49 31.89 9.66
CA TYR A 409 -3.19 31.70 9.04
C TYR A 409 -3.33 31.31 7.56
N PHE A 410 -4.21 30.36 7.24
CA PHE A 410 -4.49 29.95 5.86
C PHE A 410 -4.97 31.12 5.01
N PHE A 411 -5.90 31.93 5.54
CA PHE A 411 -6.42 33.13 4.89
C PHE A 411 -5.31 34.16 4.64
N HIS A 412 -4.52 34.48 5.66
CA HIS A 412 -3.40 35.41 5.53
C HIS A 412 -2.34 34.89 4.54
N PHE A 413 -2.04 33.58 4.57
CA PHE A 413 -1.12 32.94 3.63
C PHE A 413 -1.58 33.17 2.20
N LEU A 414 -2.86 32.95 1.89
CA LEU A 414 -3.38 33.19 0.55
C LEU A 414 -3.38 34.67 0.15
N CYS A 415 -3.67 35.58 1.09
CA CYS A 415 -3.56 37.02 0.83
C CYS A 415 -2.12 37.43 0.46
N ALA A 416 -1.12 36.88 1.17
CA ALA A 416 0.30 37.13 0.88
C ALA A 416 0.77 36.42 -0.39
N ALA A 417 0.34 35.17 -0.61
CA ALA A 417 0.74 34.33 -1.73
C ALA A 417 0.19 34.83 -3.08
N TYR A 418 -1.00 35.42 -3.11
CA TYR A 418 -1.58 36.05 -4.31
C TYR A 418 -0.65 37.10 -4.92
N ARG A 419 0.05 37.88 -4.10
CA ARG A 419 1.00 38.91 -4.56
C ARG A 419 2.30 38.32 -5.15
N LYS A 420 2.54 37.02 -5.00
CA LYS A 420 3.70 36.27 -5.52
C LYS A 420 3.35 35.28 -6.63
N ASP A 421 2.29 35.55 -7.37
CA ASP A 421 1.80 34.72 -8.49
C ASP A 421 1.38 33.28 -8.09
N MET A 422 1.07 33.02 -6.82
CA MET A 422 0.41 31.77 -6.41
C MET A 422 -1.11 31.92 -6.54
N LYS A 423 -1.62 31.65 -7.75
CA LYS A 423 -2.98 32.01 -8.15
C LYS A 423 -3.98 30.88 -7.94
N ILE A 424 -3.54 29.61 -7.97
CA ILE A 424 -4.50 28.50 -8.07
C ILE A 424 -5.21 28.29 -6.74
N LEU A 425 -4.49 28.12 -5.62
CA LEU A 425 -5.13 27.99 -4.31
C LEU A 425 -5.91 29.24 -3.93
N HIS A 426 -5.44 30.42 -4.33
CA HIS A 426 -6.16 31.67 -4.10
C HIS A 426 -7.52 31.66 -4.81
N GLN A 427 -7.57 31.28 -6.09
CA GLN A 427 -8.80 31.14 -6.87
C GLN A 427 -9.74 30.10 -6.26
N CYS A 428 -9.21 28.99 -5.74
CA CYS A 428 -10.03 27.95 -5.10
C CYS A 428 -10.63 28.41 -3.77
N TYR A 429 -9.87 29.10 -2.93
CA TYR A 429 -10.23 29.26 -1.53
C TYR A 429 -10.64 30.67 -1.10
N MET A 430 -10.25 31.74 -1.81
CA MET A 430 -10.80 33.08 -1.50
C MET A 430 -12.32 33.17 -1.59
N PRO A 431 -12.98 32.54 -2.56
CA PRO A 431 -14.43 32.57 -2.63
C PRO A 431 -15.09 31.97 -1.37
N VAL A 432 -14.45 30.96 -0.76
CA VAL A 432 -14.93 30.34 0.49
C VAL A 432 -14.92 31.36 1.63
N PHE A 433 -13.83 32.13 1.77
CA PHE A 433 -13.73 33.16 2.81
C PHE A 433 -14.69 34.33 2.61
N VAL A 434 -14.90 34.74 1.36
CA VAL A 434 -15.90 35.77 1.02
C VAL A 434 -17.31 35.27 1.33
N GLN A 435 -17.63 34.02 1.02
CA GLN A 435 -18.93 33.42 1.35
C GLN A 435 -19.13 33.34 2.87
N MET A 436 -18.10 32.96 3.63
CA MET A 436 -18.15 32.98 5.10
C MET A 436 -18.48 34.37 5.65
N ALA A 437 -18.07 35.43 4.95
CA ALA A 437 -18.35 36.83 5.29
C ALA A 437 -19.59 37.39 4.59
N GLU A 438 -20.55 36.53 4.21
CA GLU A 438 -21.82 36.92 3.57
C GLU A 438 -21.62 37.72 2.26
N GLY A 439 -20.53 37.43 1.53
CA GLY A 439 -20.18 38.11 0.29
C GLY A 439 -19.27 39.33 0.48
N SER A 440 -18.92 39.71 1.71
CA SER A 440 -18.01 40.83 1.95
C SER A 440 -16.58 40.51 1.49
N ARG A 441 -16.00 41.45 0.73
CA ARG A 441 -14.57 41.43 0.34
C ARG A 441 -13.70 42.27 1.29
N ASN A 442 -14.29 42.84 2.35
CA ASN A 442 -13.54 43.62 3.31
C ASN A 442 -12.75 42.67 4.23
N TYR A 443 -11.45 42.95 4.37
CA TYR A 443 -10.56 42.18 5.23
C TYR A 443 -11.10 42.04 6.66
N GLY A 444 -11.59 43.13 7.27
CA GLY A 444 -12.11 43.10 8.64
C GLY A 444 -13.33 42.21 8.82
N ASP A 445 -14.23 42.18 7.84
CA ASP A 445 -15.44 41.36 7.88
C ASP A 445 -15.11 39.87 7.75
N ILE A 446 -14.17 39.51 6.87
CA ILE A 446 -13.69 38.14 6.71
C ILE A 446 -13.01 37.64 7.98
N ILE A 447 -12.16 38.46 8.61
CA ILE A 447 -11.53 38.13 9.88
C ILE A 447 -12.58 37.89 10.96
N LYS A 448 -13.63 38.73 11.01
CA LYS A 448 -14.73 38.56 11.95
C LYS A 448 -15.49 37.26 11.70
N ALA A 449 -15.75 36.91 10.44
CA ALA A 449 -16.39 35.66 10.05
C ALA A 449 -15.55 34.43 10.41
N ILE A 450 -14.23 34.46 10.16
CA ILE A 450 -13.30 33.39 10.55
C ILE A 450 -13.30 33.18 12.06
N LYS A 451 -13.30 34.27 12.84
CA LYS A 451 -13.35 34.21 14.32
C LYS A 451 -14.69 33.74 14.88
N ALA A 452 -15.76 33.91 14.11
CA ALA A 452 -17.09 33.42 14.48
C ALA A 452 -17.37 32.01 13.94
N LEU A 453 -16.36 31.32 13.39
CA LEU A 453 -16.55 30.04 12.74
C LEU A 453 -16.71 28.91 13.77
N ASP A 454 -17.94 28.45 13.93
CA ASP A 454 -18.30 27.34 14.84
C ASP A 454 -18.32 25.96 14.15
N ASP A 455 -18.31 25.90 12.80
CA ASP A 455 -18.40 24.65 12.01
C ASP A 455 -17.35 24.61 10.86
N TYR A 456 -17.35 23.55 10.05
CA TYR A 456 -16.45 23.43 8.89
C TYR A 456 -16.69 24.55 7.87
N PRO A 457 -15.62 25.08 7.23
CA PRO A 457 -15.76 25.99 6.09
C PRO A 457 -16.69 25.40 5.02
N PRO A 458 -17.51 26.22 4.33
CA PRO A 458 -18.41 25.71 3.30
C PRO A 458 -17.64 25.06 2.15
N LEU A 459 -18.22 24.02 1.55
CA LEU A 459 -17.80 23.54 0.23
C LEU A 459 -18.56 24.35 -0.79
N LEU A 460 -17.85 25.07 -1.64
CA LEU A 460 -18.45 25.70 -2.81
C LEU A 460 -18.81 24.63 -3.84
N SER A 461 -19.83 24.87 -4.65
CA SER A 461 -20.06 24.07 -5.85
C SER A 461 -19.21 24.61 -7.01
N GLU A 462 -19.00 23.82 -8.05
CA GLU A 462 -18.32 24.26 -9.29
C GLU A 462 -18.98 25.52 -9.89
N GLU A 463 -20.29 25.67 -9.72
CA GLU A 463 -21.08 26.82 -10.20
C GLU A 463 -20.86 28.10 -9.36
N ASP A 464 -20.40 27.96 -8.11
CA ASP A 464 -20.17 29.08 -7.20
C ASP A 464 -18.74 29.66 -7.31
N THR A 465 -17.87 29.04 -8.12
CA THR A 465 -16.51 29.53 -8.34
C THR A 465 -16.57 30.80 -9.19
N PRO A 466 -16.13 31.96 -8.69
CA PRO A 466 -16.19 33.20 -9.46
C PRO A 466 -15.27 33.12 -10.69
N ALA A 467 -15.75 33.66 -11.81
CA ALA A 467 -15.00 33.73 -13.06
C ALA A 467 -13.81 34.71 -13.02
N GLU A 468 -13.67 35.50 -11.94
CA GLU A 468 -12.66 36.54 -11.79
C GLU A 468 -11.89 36.38 -10.47
N ASP A 469 -10.62 36.80 -10.47
CA ASP A 469 -9.77 36.83 -9.28
C ASP A 469 -10.38 37.75 -8.20
N ILE A 470 -10.71 37.17 -7.03
CA ILE A 470 -11.21 37.94 -5.89
C ILE A 470 -10.07 38.71 -5.23
N GLN A 471 -10.09 40.03 -5.30
CA GLN A 471 -9.20 40.86 -4.49
C GLN A 471 -9.84 41.27 -3.16
N ILE A 472 -9.11 41.03 -2.06
CA ILE A 472 -9.51 41.43 -0.71
C ILE A 472 -9.15 42.89 -0.46
N ILE A 473 -10.11 43.66 0.03
CA ILE A 473 -9.98 45.10 0.26
C ILE A 473 -9.50 45.34 1.70
N GLY A 474 -8.45 46.15 1.85
CA GLY A 474 -7.97 46.59 3.17
C GLY A 474 -7.04 45.60 3.89
N VAL A 475 -6.31 44.76 3.14
CA VAL A 475 -5.27 43.86 3.70
C VAL A 475 -4.11 44.70 4.27
N PRO A 476 -3.75 44.57 5.56
CA PRO A 476 -2.63 45.31 6.15
C PRO A 476 -1.26 44.84 5.64
N GLU A 477 -0.37 45.78 5.28
CA GLU A 477 1.00 45.47 4.82
C GLU A 477 1.84 44.69 5.84
N VAL A 478 1.67 44.96 7.15
CA VAL A 478 2.48 44.35 8.23
C VAL A 478 2.28 42.83 8.36
N ILE A 479 1.13 42.30 7.94
CA ILE A 479 0.85 40.86 8.01
C ILE A 479 1.68 40.11 6.98
N GLU A 480 1.97 40.76 5.86
CA GLU A 480 2.75 40.20 4.75
C GLU A 480 4.20 39.98 5.18
N ASP A 481 4.84 40.99 5.77
CA ASP A 481 6.24 40.89 6.20
C ASP A 481 6.46 39.81 7.27
N LYS A 482 5.51 39.65 8.20
CA LYS A 482 5.61 38.65 9.26
C LYS A 482 5.43 37.22 8.75
N MET A 483 4.41 36.97 7.93
CA MET A 483 4.21 35.62 7.37
C MET A 483 5.36 35.22 6.44
N MET A 484 5.90 36.18 5.69
CA MET A 484 7.04 35.94 4.81
C MET A 484 8.33 35.62 5.55
N ALA A 485 8.50 36.09 6.79
CA ALA A 485 9.64 35.78 7.65
C ALA A 485 9.53 34.42 8.37
N ASP A 486 8.30 33.99 8.70
CA ASP A 486 8.04 32.74 9.44
C ASP A 486 8.00 31.49 8.54
N VAL A 487 7.92 31.65 7.21
CA VAL A 487 8.00 30.53 6.26
C VAL A 487 9.47 30.20 6.00
N ASN A 488 10.02 29.27 6.77
CA ASN A 488 11.32 28.67 6.47
C ASN A 488 11.16 27.72 5.27
N TRP A 489 11.64 28.14 4.10
CA TRP A 489 11.46 27.45 2.83
C TRP A 489 12.24 26.12 2.71
N ASP A 490 13.12 25.81 3.68
CA ASP A 490 14.00 24.62 3.71
C ASP A 490 13.64 23.61 4.83
N LEU A 491 12.36 23.27 4.95
CA LEU A 491 11.85 22.33 5.97
C LEU A 491 12.09 20.84 5.68
N LYS A 492 12.71 20.52 4.55
CA LYS A 492 12.97 19.13 4.09
C LYS A 492 13.57 18.26 5.20
N LYS A 493 14.51 18.81 5.97
CA LYS A 493 15.25 18.06 7.00
C LYS A 493 14.40 17.62 8.19
N SER A 494 13.51 18.48 8.71
CA SER A 494 12.73 18.16 9.91
C SER A 494 11.62 17.14 9.65
N LEU A 495 11.18 17.05 8.39
CA LEU A 495 10.12 16.15 7.96
C LEU A 495 10.69 14.80 7.48
N ASP A 496 11.88 14.80 6.88
CA ASP A 496 12.65 13.58 6.59
C ASP A 496 12.95 12.79 7.87
N ASP A 497 13.32 13.46 8.97
CA ASP A 497 13.58 12.81 10.26
C ASP A 497 12.30 12.18 10.86
N TYR A 498 11.15 12.85 10.75
CA TYR A 498 9.86 12.34 11.24
C TYR A 498 9.31 11.19 10.38
N ILE A 499 9.33 11.31 9.05
CA ILE A 499 8.84 10.28 8.11
C ILE A 499 9.69 9.00 8.19
N LEU A 500 10.99 9.14 8.46
CA LEU A 500 11.90 8.00 8.64
C LEU A 500 11.86 7.40 10.07
N GLY A 501 11.04 7.95 10.96
CA GLY A 501 10.90 7.49 12.34
C GLY A 501 12.21 7.59 13.14
N ARG A 502 13.03 8.61 12.88
CA ARG A 502 14.30 8.87 13.60
C ARG A 502 14.12 9.84 14.75
#